data_AF-A0A0W8JGX0-F1
#
_entry.id   AF-A0A0W8JGX0-F1
#
_cell.length_a   1.000
_cell.length_b   1.000
_cell.length_c   1.000
_cell.angle_alpha   90.00
_cell.angle_beta   90.00
_cell.angle_gamma   90.00
#
_symmetry.space_group_name_H-M   'P 1'
#
loop_
_entity.id
_entity.type
_entity.pdbx_description
1 polymer ?
#
loop_
_entity_poly.entity_id
_entity_poly.type
_entity_poly.pdbx_seq_one_letter_code
_entity_poly.pdbx_strand_id
1 'polypeptide(L)'
;MATVIVCYGHCSLMKYFYFSLYIPYQEYLAHYSGSASHLVVKTDNGLTLQLPATHFRPYLTQFGLKGRFRLTTDAQYKFQRLELI
;
A
#
# COMPACT_ATOMS: atom_id res chain seq x y z
N MET A 1 -20.66 -1.05 38.78
CA MET A 1 -21.72 -0.15 38.29
C MET A 1 -21.15 0.69 37.16
N ALA A 2 -21.74 0.53 35.97
CA ALA A 2 -21.62 1.34 34.75
C ALA A 2 -20.21 1.63 34.17
N THR A 3 -19.68 0.65 33.45
CA THR A 3 -18.79 0.85 32.32
C THR A 3 -19.54 1.61 31.22
N VAL A 4 -19.28 2.91 31.07
CA VAL A 4 -19.75 3.70 29.92
C VAL A 4 -18.80 3.46 28.75
N ILE A 5 -19.03 2.37 28.02
CA ILE A 5 -18.51 2.19 26.66
C ILE A 5 -19.49 2.88 25.73
N VAL A 6 -19.15 4.10 25.34
CA VAL A 6 -19.79 4.80 24.22
C VAL A 6 -19.27 4.16 22.93
N CYS A 7 -19.92 3.08 22.48
CA CYS A 7 -19.70 2.50 21.14
C CYS A 7 -20.75 3.06 20.17
N TYR A 8 -20.59 4.32 19.74
CA TYR A 8 -21.24 4.80 18.52
C TYR A 8 -20.37 4.41 17.33
N GLY A 9 -20.72 3.29 16.67
CA GLY A 9 -20.16 2.86 15.39
C GLY A 9 -18.73 2.34 15.46
N HIS A 10 -18.53 1.12 14.98
CA HIS A 10 -17.23 0.47 14.75
C HIS A 10 -16.12 1.46 14.32
N CYS A 11 -15.33 1.97 15.27
CA CYS A 11 -14.16 2.79 14.98
C CYS A 11 -13.08 1.85 14.43
N SER A 12 -13.16 1.51 13.14
CA SER A 12 -12.10 0.80 12.45
C SER A 12 -10.84 1.64 12.59
N LEU A 13 -9.92 1.20 13.45
CA LEU A 13 -8.60 1.79 13.64
C LEU A 13 -7.86 1.71 12.31
N MET A 14 -7.93 2.78 11.53
CA MET A 14 -7.18 2.89 10.29
C MET A 14 -5.69 3.02 10.60
N LYS A 15 -4.88 2.22 9.93
CA LYS A 15 -3.42 2.31 9.99
C LYS A 15 -2.91 2.88 8.68
N TYR A 16 -1.91 3.74 8.78
CA TYR A 16 -1.26 4.35 7.62
C TYR A 16 0.19 3.90 7.55
N PHE A 17 0.60 3.45 6.38
CA PHE A 17 1.97 3.07 6.10
C PHE A 17 2.51 3.91 4.97
N TYR A 18 3.73 4.38 5.16
CA TYR A 18 4.44 5.18 4.17
C TYR A 18 5.63 4.38 3.65
N PHE A 19 5.78 4.37 2.33
CA PHE A 19 6.91 3.73 1.68
C PHE A 19 7.28 4.50 0.42
N SER A 20 8.57 4.50 0.11
CA SER A 20 9.09 5.03 -1.14
C SER A 20 9.35 3.87 -2.06
N LEU A 21 8.93 4.00 -3.31
CA LEU A 21 9.13 2.99 -4.32
C LEU A 21 9.84 3.62 -5.51
N TYR A 22 10.86 2.93 -6.00
CA TYR A 22 11.61 3.32 -7.18
C TYR A 22 11.87 2.08 -8.02
N ILE A 23 11.05 1.89 -9.05
CA ILE A 23 11.20 0.82 -10.02
C ILE A 23 11.17 1.46 -11.41
N PRO A 24 12.26 1.36 -12.20
CA PRO A 24 12.26 1.89 -13.56
C PRO A 24 11.29 1.10 -14.44
N TYR A 25 10.78 1.75 -15.50
CA TYR A 25 9.75 1.17 -16.38
C TYR A 25 10.14 -0.20 -16.96
N GLN A 26 11.42 -0.35 -17.35
CA GLN A 26 11.94 -1.59 -17.92
C GLN A 26 11.96 -2.74 -16.90
N GLU A 27 12.37 -2.48 -15.66
CA GLU A 27 12.35 -3.49 -14.58
C GLU A 27 10.91 -3.88 -14.25
N TYR A 28 10.02 -2.90 -14.23
CA TYR A 28 8.59 -3.14 -14.02
C TYR A 28 8.01 -4.04 -15.12
N LEU A 29 8.33 -3.77 -16.39
CA LEU A 29 7.92 -4.64 -17.50
C LEU A 29 8.54 -6.04 -17.39
N ALA A 30 9.86 -6.14 -17.16
CA ALA A 30 10.56 -7.41 -17.10
C ALA A 30 10.00 -8.34 -16.02
N HIS A 31 9.66 -7.81 -14.85
CA HIS A 31 9.13 -8.60 -13.73
C HIS A 31 7.61 -8.75 -13.73
N TYR A 32 6.87 -7.70 -14.10
CA TYR A 32 5.41 -7.61 -13.89
C TYR A 32 4.58 -7.70 -15.18
N SER A 33 5.20 -7.87 -16.36
CA SER A 33 4.49 -8.05 -17.64
C SER A 33 3.94 -9.47 -17.85
N GLY A 34 4.18 -10.44 -16.95
CA GLY A 34 3.70 -11.81 -17.19
C GLY A 34 3.79 -12.81 -16.04
N SER A 35 4.60 -12.58 -14.99
CA SER A 35 4.81 -13.58 -13.94
C SER A 35 4.64 -13.08 -12.51
N ALA A 36 5.00 -11.83 -12.19
CA ALA A 36 4.80 -11.29 -10.85
C ALA A 36 3.52 -10.45 -10.76
N SER A 37 2.53 -10.93 -9.98
CA SER A 37 1.29 -10.19 -9.71
C SER A 37 1.35 -9.32 -8.47
N HIS A 38 2.37 -9.48 -7.61
CA HIS A 38 2.52 -8.78 -6.34
C HIS A 38 3.86 -8.06 -6.24
N LEU A 39 3.83 -6.78 -5.87
CA LEU A 39 4.96 -5.95 -5.46
C LEU A 39 5.21 -6.11 -3.97
N VAL A 40 6.45 -6.44 -3.62
CA VAL A 40 6.91 -6.45 -2.23
C VAL A 40 7.57 -5.11 -1.94
N VAL A 41 7.01 -4.36 -0.99
CA VAL A 41 7.48 -3.03 -0.62
C VAL A 41 7.88 -3.01 0.84
N LYS A 42 8.98 -2.31 1.14
CA LYS A 42 9.42 -2.10 2.52
C LYS A 42 9.02 -0.70 2.95
N THR A 43 8.26 -0.63 4.03
CA THR A 43 7.84 0.62 4.67
C THR A 43 8.95 1.20 5.52
N ASP A 44 8.83 2.49 5.81
CA ASP A 44 9.74 3.20 6.73
C ASP A 44 9.77 2.55 8.12
N ASN A 45 8.62 2.04 8.58
CA ASN A 45 8.48 1.31 9.84
C ASN A 45 9.13 -0.09 9.82
N GLY A 46 9.80 -0.48 8.72
CA GLY A 46 10.44 -1.79 8.57
C GLY A 46 9.49 -2.94 8.22
N LEU A 47 8.20 -2.68 8.04
CA LEU A 47 7.24 -3.69 7.60
C LEU A 47 7.36 -3.96 6.11
N THR A 48 7.29 -5.24 5.75
CA THR A 48 7.23 -5.69 4.36
C THR A 48 5.78 -5.93 3.98
N LEU A 49 5.29 -5.19 2.98
CA LEU A 49 3.92 -5.29 2.48
C LEU A 49 3.93 -5.93 1.10
N GLN A 50 2.98 -6.83 0.86
CA GLN A 50 2.75 -7.41 -0.47
C GLN A 50 1.50 -6.77 -1.04
N LEU A 51 1.66 -6.06 -2.16
CA LEU A 51 0.60 -5.29 -2.79
C LEU A 51 0.47 -5.71 -4.24
N PRO A 52 -0.73 -5.95 -4.77
CA PRO A 52 -0.92 -6.27 -6.17
C PRO A 52 -0.37 -5.18 -7.08
N ALA A 53 0.46 -5.56 -8.05
CA ALA A 53 1.08 -4.63 -8.99
C ALA A 53 0.04 -3.87 -9.85
N THR A 54 -1.14 -4.47 -10.03
CA THR A 54 -2.30 -3.85 -10.69
C THR A 54 -2.71 -2.51 -10.06
N HIS A 55 -2.57 -2.36 -8.74
CA HIS A 55 -2.92 -1.12 -8.04
C HIS A 55 -1.92 0.01 -8.32
N PHE A 56 -0.73 -0.33 -8.79
CA PHE A 56 0.32 0.62 -9.15
C PHE A 56 0.31 1.02 -10.62
N ARG A 57 -0.41 0.30 -11.49
CA ARG A 57 -0.59 0.66 -12.90
C ARG A 57 -1.01 2.12 -13.14
N PRO A 58 -1.99 2.70 -12.42
CA PRO A 58 -2.34 4.11 -12.63
C PRO A 58 -1.24 5.10 -12.21
N TYR A 59 -0.29 4.67 -11.38
CA TYR A 59 0.84 5.48 -10.93
C TYR A 59 2.11 5.23 -11.76
N LEU A 60 2.07 4.30 -12.72
CA LEU A 60 3.20 3.99 -13.59
C LEU A 60 3.36 5.09 -14.64
N THR A 61 4.54 5.69 -14.70
CA THR A 61 4.89 6.71 -15.69
C THR A 61 5.87 6.16 -16.73
N GLN A 62 6.16 6.93 -17.78
CA GLN A 62 7.23 6.61 -18.74
C GLN A 62 8.62 6.44 -18.09
N PHE A 63 8.83 7.08 -16.93
CA PHE A 63 10.06 6.96 -16.16
C PHE A 63 10.05 5.75 -15.22
N GLY A 64 8.93 5.02 -15.15
CA GLY A 64 8.69 3.93 -14.23
C GLY A 64 7.76 4.31 -13.09
N LEU A 65 7.77 3.48 -12.06
CA LEU A 65 7.01 3.64 -10.83
C LEU A 65 7.94 4.25 -9.78
N LYS A 66 7.91 5.58 -9.68
CA LYS A 66 8.70 6.32 -8.70
C LYS A 66 7.82 7.26 -7.89
N GLY A 67 8.01 7.27 -6.59
CA GLY A 67 7.36 8.22 -5.70
C GLY A 67 7.13 7.66 -4.30
N ARG A 68 6.48 8.48 -3.48
CA ARG A 68 6.12 8.10 -2.11
C ARG A 68 4.65 7.71 -2.09
N PHE A 69 4.38 6.55 -1.51
CA PHE A 69 3.04 6.00 -1.43
C PHE A 69 2.57 5.94 0.02
N ARG A 70 1.29 6.23 0.20
CA ARG A 70 0.56 6.02 1.45
C ARG A 70 -0.40 4.84 1.25
N LEU A 71 -0.16 3.78 2.00
CA LEU A 71 -1.11 2.68 2.15
C LEU A 71 -1.96 2.94 3.40
N THR A 72 -3.27 2.97 3.21
CA THR A 72 -4.25 2.91 4.28
C THR A 72 -4.69 1.46 4.43
N THR A 73 -4.65 0.94 5.66
CA THR A 73 -5.19 -0.36 6.01
C THR A 73 -6.20 -0.25 7.13
N ASP A 74 -7.01 -1.29 7.28
CA ASP A 74 -7.86 -1.47 8.44
C ASP A 74 -7.06 -1.93 9.68
N ALA A 75 -7.73 -2.04 10.83
CA ALA A 75 -7.18 -2.60 12.07
C ALA A 75 -6.57 -3.99 11.85
N GLN A 76 -7.17 -4.78 10.95
CA GLN A 76 -6.72 -6.12 10.55
C GLN A 76 -5.59 -6.13 9.49
N TYR A 77 -4.93 -5.00 9.20
CA TYR A 77 -3.91 -4.88 8.13
C TYR A 77 -4.44 -5.18 6.72
N LYS A 78 -5.77 -5.19 6.53
CA LYS A 78 -6.38 -5.33 5.21
C LYS A 78 -6.17 -4.06 4.39
N PHE A 79 -5.72 -4.21 3.15
CA PHE A 79 -5.62 -3.11 2.19
C PHE A 79 -6.96 -2.37 2.09
N GLN A 80 -6.95 -1.05 2.30
CA GLN A 80 -8.11 -0.18 2.09
C GLN A 80 -7.89 0.73 0.90
N ARG A 81 -6.73 1.40 0.84
CA ARG A 81 -6.47 2.43 -0.16
C ARG A 81 -4.98 2.67 -0.36
N LEU A 82 -4.57 2.94 -1.60
CA LEU A 82 -3.20 3.32 -1.96
C LEU A 82 -3.23 4.67 -2.67
N GLU A 83 -2.41 5.62 -2.20
CA GLU A 83 -2.31 6.97 -2.74
C GLU A 83 -0.85 7.37 -2.93
N LEU A 84 -0.58 8.14 -3.98
CA LEU A 84 0.70 8.81 -4.19
C LEU A 84 0.68 10.15 -3.43
N ILE A 85 1.76 10.45 -2.68
CA ILE A 85 1.92 11.69 -1.89
C ILE A 85 3.16 12.47 -2.29
#